data_AF-A0A5B0S3I5-F1
#
_entry.id   AF-A0A5B0S3I5-F1
#
_cell.length_a   1.000
_cell.length_b   1.000
_cell.length_c   1.000
_cell.angle_alpha   90.00
_cell.angle_beta   90.00
_cell.angle_gamma   90.00
#
_symmetry.space_group_name_H-M   'P 1'
#
loop_
_entity.id
_entity.type
_entity.pdbx_description
1 polymer ?
#
loop_
_entity_poly.entity_id
_entity_poly.type
_entity_poly.pdbx_seq_one_letter_code
_entity_poly.pdbx_strand_id
1 'polypeptide(L)' 'MNLHEADINLRVLGWSEGTTLWIRARMGSKRNVFWTIASDNELLRFLVGSWAHDCQEFFFALRPKGLPPPQTIRV' A
#
# COMPACT_ATOMS: atom_id res chain seq x y z
N MET A 1 3.11 2.39 23.10
CA MET A 1 1.91 2.87 22.37
C MET A 1 1.88 2.08 21.07
N ASN A 2 1.28 0.89 21.13
CA ASN A 2 1.22 -0.03 20.01
C ASN A 2 0.15 0.50 19.05
N LEU A 3 0.55 0.92 17.85
CA LEU A 3 -0.37 0.87 16.72
C LEU A 3 -0.75 -0.61 16.57
N HIS A 4 -1.89 -0.99 17.12
CA HIS A 4 -2.48 -2.29 16.84
C HIS A 4 -2.60 -2.43 15.32
N GLU A 5 -2.54 -3.64 14.80
CA GLU A 5 -2.95 -4.01 13.43
C GLU A 5 -4.39 -3.55 13.05
N ALA A 6 -5.07 -2.86 13.97
CA ALA A 6 -6.35 -2.21 13.81
C ALA A 6 -6.24 -0.92 12.96
N ASP A 7 -7.13 -0.84 11.98
CA ASP A 7 -7.53 0.36 11.22
C ASP A 7 -6.73 0.77 9.97
N ILE A 8 -5.91 -0.11 9.39
CA ILE A 8 -5.59 0.03 7.96
C ILE A 8 -6.84 -0.30 7.15
N ASN A 9 -7.48 0.75 6.63
CA ASN A 9 -8.66 0.69 5.78
C ASN A 9 -8.50 1.69 4.63
N LEU A 10 -8.91 1.29 3.44
CA LEU A 10 -8.92 2.12 2.23
C LEU A 10 -9.61 3.47 2.45
N ARG A 11 -10.69 3.52 3.24
CA ARG A 11 -11.38 4.78 3.57
C ARG A 11 -10.50 5.75 4.36
N VAL A 12 -9.70 5.25 5.29
CA VAL A 12 -8.74 6.07 6.06
C VAL A 12 -7.69 6.66 5.13
N LEU A 13 -7.35 5.94 4.06
CA LEU A 13 -6.39 6.38 3.06
C LEU A 13 -6.99 7.30 1.99
N GLY A 14 -8.30 7.62 2.06
CA GLY A 14 -8.99 8.50 1.11
C GLY A 14 -9.50 7.80 -0.15
N TRP A 15 -9.57 6.48 -0.16
CA TRP A 15 -10.06 5.70 -1.29
C TRP A 15 -11.55 5.97 -1.57
N SER A 16 -11.87 6.05 -2.85
CA SER A 16 -13.22 6.12 -3.42
C SER A 16 -13.34 5.18 -4.62
N GLU A 17 -14.56 4.90 -5.10
CA GLU A 17 -14.80 4.03 -6.27
C GLU A 17 -14.06 4.47 -7.55
N GLY A 18 -13.76 5.77 -7.68
CA GLY A 18 -13.02 6.34 -8.80
C GLY A 18 -11.50 6.24 -8.67
N THR A 19 -10.98 5.66 -7.58
CA THR A 19 -9.55 5.63 -7.28
C THR A 19 -9.03 4.22 -7.01
N THR A 20 -7.75 4.02 -7.24
CA THR A 20 -6.99 2.82 -6.93
C THR A 20 -5.90 3.18 -5.93
N LEU A 21 -5.79 2.39 -4.86
CA LEU A 21 -4.67 2.49 -3.94
C LEU A 21 -3.51 1.63 -4.47
N TRP A 22 -2.35 2.27 -4.62
CA TRP A 22 -1.09 1.60 -4.89
C TRP A 22 -0.26 1.55 -3.61
N ILE A 23 0.32 0.39 -3.31
CA ILE A 23 1.20 0.17 -2.17
C ILE A 23 2.57 -0.32 -2.65
N ARG A 24 3.63 0.10 -1.96
CA ARG A 24 4.99 -0.41 -2.13
C ARG A 24 5.71 -0.40 -0.78
N ALA A 25 6.54 -1.41 -0.51
CA ALA A 25 7.43 -1.36 0.64
C ALA A 25 8.56 -0.33 0.43
N ARG A 26 8.83 0.49 1.44
CA ARG A 26 9.95 1.45 1.42
C ARG A 26 11.29 0.77 1.67
N MET A 27 11.27 -0.29 2.48
CA MET A 27 12.46 -1.00 2.96
C MET A 27 12.25 -2.52 2.92
N GLY A 28 13.20 -3.29 3.44
CA GLY A 28 13.11 -4.75 3.46
C GLY A 28 13.34 -5.39 2.10
N SER A 29 13.12 -6.70 2.01
CA SER A 29 13.30 -7.46 0.76
C SER A 29 12.27 -7.05 -0.29
N LYS A 30 11.07 -6.62 0.15
CA LYS A 30 10.00 -6.18 -0.74
C LYS A 30 10.18 -4.76 -1.27
N ARG A 31 11.21 -4.00 -0.85
CA ARG A 31 11.51 -2.67 -1.44
C ARG A 31 11.73 -2.71 -2.95
N ASN A 32 12.20 -3.85 -3.45
CA ASN A 32 12.50 -4.07 -4.86
C ASN A 32 11.26 -4.51 -5.66
N VAL A 33 10.14 -4.76 -4.99
CA VAL A 33 8.87 -5.09 -5.64
C VAL A 33 8.30 -3.81 -6.24
N PHE A 34 7.66 -3.96 -7.40
CA PHE A 34 6.91 -2.89 -8.06
C PHE A 34 5.71 -2.46 -7.20
N TRP A 35 5.17 -1.29 -7.50
CA TRP A 35 3.88 -0.87 -6.95
C TRP A 35 2.82 -1.93 -7.19
N THR A 36 2.12 -2.32 -6.12
CA THR A 36 1.05 -3.32 -6.15
C THR A 36 -0.28 -2.63 -5.87
N ILE A 37 -1.35 -3.09 -6.51
CA ILE A 37 -2.70 -2.55 -6.30
C ILE A 37 -3.30 -3.21 -5.06
N ALA A 38 -3.91 -2.40 -4.19
CA ALA A 38 -4.85 -2.85 -3.17
C ALA A 38 -6.27 -2.42 -3.60
N SER A 39 -7.04 -3.38 -4.14
CA SER A 39 -8.40 -3.18 -4.66
C SER A 39 -9.46 -3.03 -3.57
N ASP A 40 -9.21 -3.64 -2.42
CA ASP A 40 -10.12 -3.74 -1.29
C ASP A 40 -9.33 -3.83 0.03
N ASN A 41 -10.06 -3.80 1.15
CA ASN A 41 -9.48 -3.85 2.48
C ASN A 41 -8.81 -5.19 2.81
N GLU A 42 -9.29 -6.30 2.23
CA GLU A 42 -8.72 -7.62 2.50
C GLU A 42 -7.35 -7.74 1.84
N LEU A 43 -7.24 -7.35 0.58
CA LEU A 43 -5.98 -7.34 -0.16
C LEU A 43 -4.98 -6.34 0.45
N LEU A 44 -5.44 -5.17 0.88
CA LEU A 44 -4.59 -4.19 1.58
C LEU A 44 -3.96 -4.82 2.84
N ARG A 45 -4.78 -5.45 3.69
CA ARG A 45 -4.31 -6.10 4.92
C ARG A 45 -3.41 -7.29 4.62
N PHE A 46 -3.74 -8.08 3.60
CA PHE A 46 -2.90 -9.19 3.17
C PHE A 46 -1.52 -8.70 2.70
N LEU A 47 -1.45 -7.65 1.88
CA LEU A 47 -0.19 -7.09 1.40
C LEU A 47 0.65 -6.53 2.56
N VAL A 48 0.05 -5.71 3.43
CA VAL A 48 0.77 -5.15 4.58
C VAL A 48 1.21 -6.26 5.54
N GLY A 49 0.32 -7.17 5.93
CA GLY A 49 0.62 -8.25 6.87
C GLY A 49 1.65 -9.24 6.33
N SER A 50 1.55 -9.61 5.05
CA SER A 50 2.53 -10.52 4.41
C SER A 50 3.91 -9.89 4.29
N TRP A 51 4.02 -8.56 4.20
CA TRP A 51 5.30 -7.84 4.14
C TRP A 51 5.75 -7.32 5.51
N ALA A 52 4.90 -7.36 6.54
CA ALA A 52 5.22 -6.77 7.85
C ALA A 52 6.41 -7.44 8.54
N HIS A 53 6.71 -8.70 8.21
CA HIS A 53 7.85 -9.42 8.78
C HIS A 53 9.22 -8.85 8.36
N ASP A 54 9.30 -8.18 7.20
CA ASP A 54 10.55 -7.64 6.66
C ASP A 54 10.48 -6.14 6.29
N CYS A 55 9.28 -5.60 6.14
CA CYS A 55 9.00 -4.23 5.72
C CYS A 55 8.21 -3.50 6.82
N GLN A 56 8.87 -2.60 7.54
CA GLN A 56 8.24 -1.80 8.59
C GLN A 56 7.61 -0.51 8.06
N GLU A 57 8.01 -0.07 6.86
CA GLU A 57 7.55 1.17 6.23
C GLU A 57 7.03 0.92 4.81
N PHE A 58 5.93 1.59 4.49
CA PHE A 58 5.22 1.47 3.21
C PHE A 58 4.93 2.85 2.61
N PHE A 59 4.97 2.94 1.29
CA PHE A 59 4.41 4.05 0.53
C PHE A 59 3.03 3.69 0.04
N PHE A 60 2.11 4.64 0.17
CA PHE A 60 0.74 4.57 -0.32
C PHE A 60 0.50 5.69 -1.32
N ALA A 61 -0.14 5.38 -2.44
CA ALA A 61 -0.51 6.38 -3.43
C ALA A 61 -1.92 6.11 -3.96
N LEU A 62 -2.81 7.09 -3.79
CA LEU A 62 -4.10 7.10 -4.45
C LEU A 62 -3.95 7.66 -5.85
N ARG A 63 -4.51 6.97 -6.85
CA ARG A 63 -4.61 7.47 -8.21
C ARG A 63 -6.00 7.22 -8.79
N PRO A 64 -6.49 8.03 -9.73
CA PRO A 64 -7.66 7.68 -10.52
C PRO A 64 -7.56 6.27 -11.11
N LYS A 65 -8.68 5.54 -11.12
CA LYS A 65 -8.77 4.18 -11.64
C LYS A 65 -8.31 4.13 -13.10
N GLY A 66 -7.50 3.13 -13.43
CA GLY A 66 -6.95 2.94 -14.79
C GLY A 66 -5.64 3.71 -15.05
N LEU A 67 -5.17 4.56 -14.13
CA LEU A 67 -3.86 5.17 -14.25
C LEU A 67 -2.74 4.21 -13.81
N PRO A 68 -1.55 4.30 -14.44
CA PRO A 68 -0.41 3.47 -14.09
C PRO A 68 0.09 3.77 -12.67
N PRO A 69 0.91 2.87 -12.10
CA PRO A 69 1.53 3.11 -10.80
C PRO A 69 2.32 4.43 -10.79
N PRO A 70 2.54 5.03 -9.61
CA PRO A 70 3.43 6.17 -9.48
C PRO A 70 4.80 5.85 -10.08
N GLN A 71 5.43 6.83 -10.73
CA GLN A 71 6.80 6.67 -11.17
C GLN A 71 7.67 6.39 -9.95
N THR A 72 8.46 5.33 -10.03
CA THR A 72 9.40 4.98 -8.97
C THR A 72 10.51 6.01 -8.97
N ILE A 73 10.34 7.10 -8.22
CA ILE A 73 11.46 8.00 -7.91
C ILE A 73 12.42 7.14 -7.09
N ARG A 74 13.60 6.85 -7.66
CA ARG A 74 14.71 6.26 -6.91
C ARG A 74 15.19 7.35 -5.95
N VAL A 75 14.68 7.30 -4.73
CA VAL A 75 15.24 8.07 -3.60
C VAL A 75 16.49 7.36 -3.12
#